data_AF-A0A2M9GLP6-F1
#
_entry.id   AF-A0A2M9GLP6-F1
#
_cell.length_a   1.000
_cell.length_b   1.000
_cell.length_c   1.000
_cell.angle_alpha   90.00
_cell.angle_beta   90.00
_cell.angle_gamma   90.00
#
_symmetry.space_group_name_H-M   'P 1'
#
loop_
_entity.id
_entity.type
_entity.pdbx_description
1 polymer ?
#
loop_
_entity_poly.entity_id
_entity_poly.type
_entity_poly.pdbx_seq_one_letter_code
_entity_poly.pdbx_strand_id
1 'polypeptide(L)'
;MRDATHQNESFAIEFKDRIAAFSEQQAVKFFNLVLDLGETYGTGYQFEGAIHLVLDNSVIQSYKHRNTQPHRELQALAYTAFCRFVTGWGDRETYLALSPAAIYEHLGRPDQVTRTQIERACAELSEYFSETGLKIKMIGFRSPSELMQHLQAIAADDKYLSDYFKEVEFSDWKTDLRAPFGVKIPLNIAFSKIPDNLPLQYFSPWYVKFVLSSRVERLIAQQSQQNIEARPIMSGELSESLAAMNDFTKKGVLRGLGDIDMLQLCDINSQYQSKASQVLLGQTFDKGLSKVLHHRTVFFESSYIEYGTAQTEAQIEASVRLMTSNPFKAQDARAEKFSEYLSSFCETLKTTCIEAQKKAR
;
A
#
# COMPACT_ATOMS: atom_id res chain seq x y z
N MET A 1 -28.74 7.58 10.22
CA MET A 1 -28.11 6.53 11.04
C MET A 1 -28.92 5.27 10.86
N ARG A 2 -28.35 4.20 10.28
CA ARG A 2 -28.94 2.86 10.43
C ARG A 2 -28.96 2.53 11.92
N ASP A 3 -29.93 1.75 12.38
CA ASP A 3 -30.02 1.37 13.80
C ASP A 3 -28.74 0.63 14.21
N ALA A 4 -27.94 1.26 15.08
CA ALA A 4 -26.65 0.73 15.52
C ALA A 4 -26.82 -0.65 16.18
N THR A 5 -27.96 -0.90 16.81
CA THR A 5 -28.32 -2.18 17.43
C THR A 5 -28.38 -3.29 16.38
N HIS A 6 -29.09 -3.03 15.27
CA HIS A 6 -29.22 -3.98 14.17
C HIS A 6 -27.88 -4.25 13.47
N GLN A 7 -27.02 -3.23 13.34
CA GLN A 7 -25.70 -3.39 12.73
C GLN A 7 -24.77 -4.27 13.59
N ASN A 8 -24.80 -4.05 14.90
CA ASN A 8 -24.03 -4.85 15.86
C ASN A 8 -24.48 -6.31 15.88
N GLU A 9 -25.80 -6.54 15.93
CA GLU A 9 -26.38 -7.88 15.89
C GLU A 9 -26.05 -8.61 14.59
N SER A 10 -26.19 -7.94 13.44
CA SER A 10 -25.86 -8.52 12.14
C SER A 10 -24.39 -8.94 12.05
N PHE A 11 -23.47 -8.10 12.56
CA PHE A 11 -22.05 -8.45 12.58
C PHE A 11 -21.78 -9.65 13.49
N ALA A 12 -22.33 -9.64 14.71
CA ALA A 12 -22.14 -10.75 15.64
C ALA A 12 -22.69 -12.07 15.07
N ILE A 13 -23.89 -12.07 14.48
CA ILE A 13 -24.49 -13.26 13.85
C ILE A 13 -23.58 -13.82 12.75
N GLU A 14 -22.96 -12.96 11.94
CA GLU A 14 -22.13 -13.40 10.82
C GLU A 14 -20.79 -14.01 11.27
N PHE A 15 -20.11 -13.42 12.25
CA PHE A 15 -18.73 -13.79 12.59
C PHE A 15 -18.57 -14.65 13.85
N LYS A 16 -19.53 -14.62 14.79
CA LYS A 16 -19.36 -15.23 16.13
C LYS A 16 -19.04 -16.71 16.08
N ASP A 17 -19.77 -17.49 15.28
CA ASP A 17 -19.54 -18.95 15.21
C ASP A 17 -18.20 -19.29 14.51
N ARG A 18 -17.77 -18.49 13.53
CA ARG A 18 -16.46 -18.67 12.89
C ARG A 18 -15.31 -18.33 13.86
N ILE A 19 -15.47 -17.25 14.64
CA ILE A 19 -14.49 -16.87 15.67
C ILE A 19 -14.47 -17.89 16.81
N ALA A 20 -15.59 -18.54 17.14
CA ALA A 20 -15.64 -19.56 18.19
C ALA A 20 -14.79 -20.80 17.84
N ALA A 21 -14.56 -21.08 16.55
CA ALA A 21 -13.68 -22.15 16.10
C ALA A 21 -12.18 -21.81 16.23
N PHE A 22 -11.83 -20.54 16.49
CA PHE A 22 -10.45 -20.11 16.66
C PHE A 22 -9.93 -20.38 18.06
N SER A 23 -8.64 -20.72 18.16
CA SER A 23 -7.91 -20.61 19.42
C SER A 23 -7.85 -19.15 19.89
N GLU A 24 -7.60 -18.93 21.18
CA GLU A 24 -7.48 -17.58 21.76
C GLU A 24 -6.43 -16.72 21.03
N GLN A 25 -5.28 -17.30 20.67
CA GLN A 25 -4.25 -16.62 19.89
C GLN A 25 -4.72 -16.22 18.49
N GLN A 26 -5.51 -17.09 17.83
CA GLN A 26 -6.09 -16.79 16.52
C GLN A 26 -7.18 -15.71 16.62
N ALA A 27 -7.99 -15.71 17.68
CA ALA A 27 -8.99 -14.67 17.92
C ALA A 27 -8.33 -13.29 18.14
N VAL A 28 -7.24 -13.22 18.92
CA VAL A 28 -6.45 -12.00 19.09
C VAL A 28 -5.84 -11.55 17.77
N LYS A 29 -5.27 -12.48 16.98
CA LYS A 29 -4.70 -12.17 15.67
C LYS A 29 -5.76 -11.65 14.69
N PHE A 30 -6.94 -12.26 14.68
CA PHE A 30 -8.07 -11.80 13.89
C PHE A 30 -8.48 -10.38 14.29
N PHE A 31 -8.66 -10.11 15.58
CA PHE A 31 -8.98 -8.78 16.10
C PHE A 31 -7.98 -7.71 15.63
N ASN A 32 -6.67 -7.97 15.82
CA ASN A 32 -5.63 -7.02 15.44
C ASN A 32 -5.60 -6.77 13.92
N LEU A 33 -5.73 -7.82 13.10
CA LEU A 33 -5.75 -7.65 11.64
C LEU A 33 -6.93 -6.79 11.18
N VAL A 34 -8.11 -6.97 11.76
CA VAL A 34 -9.28 -6.16 11.43
C VAL A 34 -9.07 -4.70 11.85
N LEU A 35 -8.47 -4.47 13.02
CA LEU A 35 -8.18 -3.13 13.52
C LEU A 35 -7.14 -2.41 12.66
N ASP A 36 -6.03 -3.08 12.33
CA ASP A 36 -4.96 -2.55 11.46
C ASP A 36 -5.51 -2.12 10.08
N LEU A 37 -6.42 -2.91 9.50
CA LEU A 37 -7.12 -2.57 8.25
C LEU A 37 -8.02 -1.35 8.43
N GLY A 38 -8.74 -1.27 9.55
CA GLY A 38 -9.58 -0.11 9.91
C GLY A 38 -8.76 1.17 10.06
N GLU A 39 -7.65 1.12 10.80
CA GLU A 39 -6.74 2.26 10.97
C GLU A 39 -6.15 2.72 9.63
N THR A 40 -5.74 1.78 8.78
CA THR A 40 -5.26 2.08 7.42
C THR A 40 -6.35 2.78 6.60
N TYR A 41 -7.60 2.31 6.68
CA TYR A 41 -8.73 2.95 6.03
C TYR A 41 -8.98 4.39 6.51
N GLY A 42 -8.71 4.67 7.79
CA GLY A 42 -8.76 6.00 8.36
C GLY A 42 -7.86 7.01 7.64
N THR A 43 -6.69 6.58 7.17
CA THR A 43 -5.79 7.46 6.39
C THR A 43 -6.45 7.90 5.08
N GLY A 44 -7.09 6.98 4.35
CA GLY A 44 -7.83 7.31 3.14
C GLY A 44 -9.07 8.17 3.40
N TYR A 45 -9.70 8.01 4.56
CA TYR A 45 -10.90 8.75 4.96
C TYR A 45 -10.64 10.26 5.16
N GLN A 46 -9.39 10.67 5.43
CA GLN A 46 -9.01 12.08 5.56
C GLN A 46 -9.14 12.86 4.25
N PHE A 47 -9.27 12.20 3.10
CA PHE A 47 -9.35 12.81 1.78
C PHE A 47 -10.79 12.83 1.24
N GLU A 48 -11.04 13.56 0.14
CA GLU A 48 -12.35 13.59 -0.54
C GLU A 48 -12.46 12.53 -1.64
N GLY A 49 -13.70 12.20 -2.05
CA GLY A 49 -13.98 11.24 -3.12
C GLY A 49 -14.25 9.78 -2.69
N ALA A 50 -14.57 8.93 -3.65
CA ALA A 50 -14.73 7.50 -3.36
C ALA A 50 -13.40 6.86 -2.94
N ILE A 51 -13.45 5.87 -2.05
CA ILE A 51 -12.26 5.11 -1.61
C ILE A 51 -12.19 3.81 -2.40
N HIS A 52 -11.06 3.60 -3.08
CA HIS A 52 -10.75 2.42 -3.85
C HIS A 52 -9.68 1.64 -3.09
N LEU A 53 -10.09 0.52 -2.50
CA LEU A 53 -9.25 -0.41 -1.78
C LEU A 53 -8.46 -1.26 -2.78
N VAL A 54 -7.27 -0.78 -3.16
CA VAL A 54 -6.41 -1.45 -4.14
C VAL A 54 -5.86 -2.73 -3.52
N LEU A 55 -6.20 -3.86 -4.13
CA LEU A 55 -5.89 -5.17 -3.60
C LEU A 55 -4.50 -5.61 -4.01
N ASP A 56 -3.62 -5.77 -3.01
CA ASP A 56 -2.37 -6.48 -3.19
C ASP A 56 -2.61 -7.99 -3.38
N ASN A 57 -1.68 -8.65 -4.04
CA ASN A 57 -1.67 -10.09 -4.24
C ASN A 57 -1.72 -10.85 -2.91
N SER A 58 -1.15 -10.32 -1.81
CA SER A 58 -1.26 -10.98 -0.50
C SER A 58 -2.71 -11.16 -0.05
N VAL A 59 -3.61 -10.22 -0.34
CA VAL A 59 -5.06 -10.32 -0.05
C VAL A 59 -5.73 -11.30 -1.00
N ILE A 60 -5.42 -11.22 -2.31
CA ILE A 60 -5.94 -12.15 -3.32
C ILE A 60 -5.60 -13.60 -2.97
N GLN A 61 -4.34 -13.88 -2.62
CA GLN A 61 -3.89 -15.21 -2.22
C GLN A 61 -4.59 -15.70 -0.95
N SER A 62 -4.97 -14.80 -0.03
CA SER A 62 -5.72 -15.17 1.17
C SER A 62 -7.11 -15.71 0.83
N TYR A 63 -7.82 -15.08 -0.10
CA TYR A 63 -9.11 -15.58 -0.57
C TYR A 63 -8.96 -16.86 -1.42
N LYS A 64 -7.98 -16.89 -2.33
CA LYS A 64 -7.70 -18.05 -3.20
C LYS A 64 -7.43 -19.34 -2.41
N HIS A 65 -6.69 -19.22 -1.31
CA HIS A 65 -6.21 -20.38 -0.54
C HIS A 65 -6.88 -20.53 0.84
N ARG A 66 -7.97 -19.79 1.13
CA ARG A 66 -8.67 -19.86 2.42
C ARG A 66 -9.12 -21.27 2.80
N ASN A 67 -9.57 -22.06 1.83
CA ASN A 67 -10.07 -23.41 2.09
C ASN A 67 -8.97 -24.46 2.31
N THR A 68 -7.72 -24.13 2.03
CA THR A 68 -6.59 -25.09 2.11
C THR A 68 -5.51 -24.66 3.09
N GLN A 69 -5.50 -23.41 3.55
CA GLN A 69 -4.47 -22.86 4.42
C GLN A 69 -5.10 -22.06 5.58
N PRO A 70 -5.05 -22.56 6.83
CA PRO A 70 -5.71 -21.91 7.97
C PRO A 70 -5.30 -20.46 8.24
N HIS A 71 -4.04 -20.11 7.98
CA HIS A 71 -3.58 -18.72 8.16
C HIS A 71 -4.18 -17.77 7.11
N ARG A 72 -4.44 -18.27 5.89
CA ARG A 72 -5.10 -17.53 4.80
C ARG A 72 -6.59 -17.39 5.04
N GLU A 73 -7.21 -18.42 5.61
CA GLU A 73 -8.60 -18.37 6.06
C GLU A 73 -8.82 -17.24 7.07
N LEU A 74 -7.98 -17.17 8.11
CA LEU A 74 -8.04 -16.12 9.11
C LEU A 74 -7.88 -14.73 8.50
N GLN A 75 -6.93 -14.57 7.57
CA GLN A 75 -6.72 -13.30 6.85
C GLN A 75 -7.92 -12.91 5.97
N ALA A 76 -8.48 -13.85 5.20
CA ALA A 76 -9.67 -13.61 4.38
C ALA A 76 -10.87 -13.24 5.26
N LEU A 77 -11.07 -13.94 6.38
CA LEU A 77 -12.15 -13.64 7.32
C LEU A 77 -11.97 -12.24 7.94
N ALA A 78 -10.75 -11.87 8.34
CA ALA A 78 -10.44 -10.54 8.84
C ALA A 78 -10.73 -9.46 7.79
N TYR A 79 -10.36 -9.69 6.54
CA TYR A 79 -10.64 -8.75 5.45
C TYR A 79 -12.16 -8.61 5.19
N THR A 80 -12.91 -9.72 5.23
CA THR A 80 -14.38 -9.68 5.12
C THR A 80 -15.01 -8.90 6.28
N ALA A 81 -14.55 -9.10 7.51
CA ALA A 81 -15.01 -8.34 8.68
C ALA A 81 -14.71 -6.84 8.55
N PHE A 82 -13.52 -6.49 8.06
CA PHE A 82 -13.19 -5.11 7.71
C PHE A 82 -14.12 -4.54 6.63
N CYS A 83 -14.46 -5.31 5.59
CA CYS A 83 -15.41 -4.85 4.58
C CYS A 83 -16.83 -4.60 5.16
N ARG A 84 -17.22 -5.34 6.19
CA ARG A 84 -18.46 -5.09 6.94
C ARG A 84 -18.40 -3.80 7.76
N PHE A 85 -17.25 -3.48 8.35
CA PHE A 85 -17.02 -2.18 8.95
C PHE A 85 -17.24 -1.05 7.92
N VAL A 86 -16.56 -1.14 6.77
CA VAL A 86 -16.64 -0.14 5.70
C VAL A 86 -18.08 0.06 5.21
N THR A 87 -18.84 -1.02 5.01
CA THR A 87 -20.22 -0.97 4.48
C THR A 87 -21.29 -0.67 5.53
N GLY A 88 -20.99 -0.93 6.80
CA GLY A 88 -21.90 -0.77 7.93
C GLY A 88 -21.74 0.59 8.62
N TRP A 89 -20.51 0.96 8.98
CA TRP A 89 -20.20 2.16 9.77
C TRP A 89 -19.78 3.34 8.90
N GLY A 90 -19.05 3.05 7.82
CA GLY A 90 -18.60 4.08 6.89
C GLY A 90 -19.77 4.74 6.13
N ASP A 91 -19.61 6.02 5.84
CA ASP A 91 -20.53 6.81 5.00
C ASP A 91 -19.93 7.15 3.63
N ARG A 92 -18.72 6.65 3.34
CA ARG A 92 -18.02 6.87 2.08
C ARG A 92 -18.36 5.77 1.10
N GLU A 93 -18.49 6.16 -0.16
CA GLU A 93 -18.55 5.19 -1.23
C GLU A 93 -17.21 4.49 -1.34
N THR A 94 -17.21 3.16 -1.17
CA THR A 94 -16.01 2.35 -1.15
C THR A 94 -16.13 1.18 -2.12
N TYR A 95 -15.03 0.90 -2.80
CA TYR A 95 -14.89 -0.14 -3.81
C TYR A 95 -13.67 -0.99 -3.53
N LEU A 96 -13.73 -2.27 -3.89
CA LEU A 96 -12.51 -3.05 -4.10
C LEU A 96 -11.93 -2.67 -5.45
N ALA A 97 -10.61 -2.51 -5.53
CA ALA A 97 -9.92 -2.11 -6.74
C ALA A 97 -8.87 -3.13 -7.17
N LEU A 98 -8.89 -3.52 -8.44
CA LEU A 98 -7.93 -4.43 -9.06
C LEU A 98 -7.12 -3.68 -10.12
N SER A 99 -5.80 -3.72 -9.99
CA SER A 99 -4.86 -3.19 -10.97
C SER A 99 -4.46 -4.26 -12.02
N PRO A 100 -3.92 -3.83 -13.18
CA PRO A 100 -3.33 -4.76 -14.14
C PRO A 100 -2.24 -5.65 -13.53
N ALA A 101 -1.39 -5.12 -12.65
CA ALA A 101 -0.32 -5.89 -12.02
C ALA A 101 -0.87 -6.96 -11.07
N ALA A 102 -1.91 -6.67 -10.29
CA ALA A 102 -2.57 -7.66 -9.45
C ALA A 102 -3.15 -8.83 -10.28
N ILE A 103 -3.74 -8.53 -11.45
CA ILE A 103 -4.25 -9.54 -12.38
C ILE A 103 -3.10 -10.34 -13.01
N TYR A 104 -2.03 -9.66 -13.44
CA TYR A 104 -0.82 -10.30 -13.97
C TYR A 104 -0.23 -11.31 -13.00
N GLU A 105 -0.11 -10.95 -11.72
CA GLU A 105 0.41 -11.85 -10.69
C GLU A 105 -0.57 -13.01 -10.39
N HIS A 106 -1.88 -12.76 -10.35
CA HIS A 106 -2.88 -13.81 -10.15
C HIS A 106 -2.83 -14.86 -11.27
N LEU A 107 -2.61 -14.41 -12.52
CA LEU A 107 -2.42 -15.27 -13.70
C LEU A 107 -1.10 -16.05 -13.67
N GLY A 108 -0.21 -15.79 -12.72
CA GLY A 108 1.06 -16.49 -12.59
C GLY A 108 2.19 -15.92 -13.44
N ARG A 109 2.13 -14.61 -13.78
CA ARG A 109 3.15 -13.88 -14.55
C ARG A 109 3.47 -14.47 -15.93
N PRO A 110 2.46 -14.68 -16.79
CA PRO A 110 2.67 -15.21 -18.14
C PRO A 110 3.26 -14.18 -19.09
N ASP A 111 4.16 -14.59 -20.00
CA ASP A 111 4.69 -13.74 -21.08
C ASP A 111 3.60 -13.29 -22.07
N GLN A 112 2.56 -14.12 -22.25
CA GLN A 112 1.44 -13.85 -23.16
C GLN A 112 0.13 -14.28 -22.53
N VAL A 113 -0.91 -13.47 -22.74
CA VAL A 113 -2.24 -13.70 -22.18
C VAL A 113 -3.29 -13.65 -23.29
N THR A 114 -4.17 -14.63 -23.30
CA THR A 114 -5.35 -14.64 -24.17
C THR A 114 -6.53 -13.93 -23.51
N ARG A 115 -7.46 -13.43 -24.33
CA ARG A 115 -8.70 -12.83 -23.83
C ARG A 115 -9.48 -13.76 -22.89
N THR A 116 -9.55 -15.06 -23.22
CA THR A 116 -10.23 -16.07 -22.39
C THR A 116 -9.59 -16.21 -21.01
N GLN A 117 -8.26 -16.13 -20.92
CA GLN A 117 -7.56 -16.17 -19.62
C GLN A 117 -7.88 -14.93 -18.77
N ILE A 118 -7.92 -13.75 -19.40
CA ILE A 118 -8.30 -12.50 -18.73
C ILE A 118 -9.72 -12.57 -18.18
N GLU A 119 -10.68 -12.99 -19.01
CA GLU A 119 -12.09 -13.09 -18.62
C GLU A 119 -12.27 -14.10 -17.46
N ARG A 120 -11.58 -15.24 -17.52
CA ARG A 120 -11.57 -16.23 -16.43
C ARG A 120 -10.98 -15.65 -15.14
N ALA A 121 -9.82 -14.99 -15.20
CA ALA A 121 -9.20 -14.39 -14.02
C ALA A 121 -10.10 -13.33 -13.38
N CYS A 122 -10.76 -12.48 -14.18
CA CYS A 122 -11.69 -11.48 -13.66
C CYS A 122 -12.91 -12.12 -12.99
N ALA A 123 -13.44 -13.21 -13.55
CA ALA A 123 -14.54 -13.96 -12.97
C ALA A 123 -14.14 -14.64 -11.65
N GLU A 124 -12.98 -15.28 -11.61
CA GLU A 124 -12.42 -15.91 -10.39
C GLU A 124 -12.22 -14.88 -9.27
N LEU A 125 -11.59 -13.73 -9.58
CA LEU A 125 -11.39 -12.66 -8.61
C LEU A 125 -12.74 -12.11 -8.11
N SER A 126 -13.73 -11.98 -8.99
CA SER A 126 -15.08 -11.57 -8.59
C SER A 126 -15.74 -12.56 -7.64
N GLU A 127 -15.57 -13.86 -7.89
CA GLU A 127 -16.09 -14.92 -7.03
C GLU A 127 -15.41 -14.89 -5.65
N TYR A 128 -14.09 -14.74 -5.60
CA TYR A 128 -13.32 -14.68 -4.35
C TYR A 128 -13.87 -13.61 -3.41
N PHE A 129 -14.09 -12.41 -3.92
CA PHE A 129 -14.51 -11.25 -3.12
C PHE A 129 -16.03 -11.06 -3.04
N SER A 130 -16.83 -11.98 -3.57
CA SER A 130 -18.30 -11.88 -3.58
C SER A 130 -18.90 -11.69 -2.17
N GLU A 131 -18.31 -12.32 -1.15
CA GLU A 131 -18.76 -12.25 0.24
C GLU A 131 -18.44 -10.91 0.93
N THR A 132 -17.57 -10.06 0.35
CA THR A 132 -17.18 -8.77 0.95
C THR A 132 -18.31 -7.74 0.94
N GLY A 133 -19.31 -7.90 0.07
CA GLY A 133 -20.40 -6.94 -0.11
C GLY A 133 -19.99 -5.63 -0.80
N LEU A 134 -18.73 -5.52 -1.24
CA LEU A 134 -18.21 -4.37 -1.95
C LEU A 134 -18.18 -4.64 -3.47
N LYS A 135 -18.45 -3.59 -4.25
CA LYS A 135 -18.33 -3.67 -5.71
C LYS A 135 -16.85 -3.63 -6.10
N ILE A 136 -16.48 -4.45 -7.08
CA ILE A 136 -15.14 -4.44 -7.66
C ILE A 136 -15.08 -3.42 -8.80
N LYS A 137 -14.02 -2.62 -8.83
CA LYS A 137 -13.66 -1.68 -9.88
C LYS A 137 -12.29 -2.04 -10.43
N MET A 138 -12.18 -2.05 -11.74
CA MET A 138 -10.90 -2.13 -12.41
C MET A 138 -10.28 -0.74 -12.46
N ILE A 139 -9.01 -0.60 -12.08
CA ILE A 139 -8.28 0.66 -12.13
C ILE A 139 -7.18 0.59 -13.20
N GLY A 140 -6.98 1.67 -13.94
CA GLY A 140 -5.95 1.74 -14.99
C GLY A 140 -6.33 1.14 -16.34
N PHE A 141 -7.53 0.53 -16.48
CA PHE A 141 -8.02 0.03 -17.78
C PHE A 141 -9.55 0.01 -17.85
N ARG A 142 -10.10 0.05 -19.06
CA ARG A 142 -11.55 0.10 -19.35
C ARG A 142 -12.05 -1.06 -20.19
N SER A 143 -11.16 -1.84 -20.80
CA SER A 143 -11.52 -2.96 -21.67
C SER A 143 -10.56 -4.14 -21.54
N PRO A 144 -10.99 -5.37 -21.89
CA PRO A 144 -10.09 -6.53 -21.94
C PRO A 144 -8.89 -6.34 -22.89
N SER A 145 -9.06 -5.59 -23.98
CA SER A 145 -7.98 -5.31 -24.94
C SER A 145 -6.91 -4.39 -24.34
N GLU A 146 -7.33 -3.35 -23.61
CA GLU A 146 -6.44 -2.44 -22.89
C GLU A 146 -5.71 -3.18 -21.76
N LEU A 147 -6.42 -4.03 -21.00
CA LEU A 147 -5.78 -4.89 -20.01
C LEU A 147 -4.73 -5.79 -20.65
N MET A 148 -5.01 -6.42 -21.78
CA MET A 148 -4.03 -7.26 -22.50
C MET A 148 -2.76 -6.49 -22.87
N GLN A 149 -2.89 -5.23 -23.30
CA GLN A 149 -1.74 -4.35 -23.57
C GLN A 149 -0.95 -4.05 -22.29
N HIS A 150 -1.62 -3.75 -21.18
CA HIS A 150 -0.94 -3.54 -19.90
C HIS A 150 -0.23 -4.81 -19.41
N LEU A 151 -0.84 -5.99 -19.55
CA LEU A 151 -0.21 -7.25 -19.15
C LEU A 151 1.07 -7.53 -19.97
N GLN A 152 1.07 -7.21 -21.27
CA GLN A 152 2.26 -7.31 -22.11
C GLN A 152 3.35 -6.31 -21.70
N ALA A 153 2.97 -5.07 -21.40
CA ALA A 153 3.90 -4.05 -20.91
C ALA A 153 4.51 -4.44 -19.56
N ILE A 154 3.70 -5.00 -18.64
CA ILE A 154 4.17 -5.51 -17.35
C ILE A 154 5.12 -6.69 -17.54
N ALA A 155 4.83 -7.63 -18.45
CA ALA A 155 5.72 -8.76 -18.72
C ALA A 155 7.09 -8.28 -19.27
N ALA A 156 7.07 -7.28 -20.16
CA ALA A 156 8.30 -6.67 -20.68
C ALA A 156 9.12 -5.99 -19.57
N ASP A 157 8.44 -5.22 -18.71
CA ASP A 157 9.07 -4.57 -17.57
C ASP A 157 9.58 -5.58 -16.53
N ASP A 158 8.84 -6.64 -16.22
CA ASP A 158 9.23 -7.72 -15.29
C ASP A 158 10.58 -8.32 -15.71
N LYS A 159 10.73 -8.62 -17.01
CA LYS A 159 11.98 -9.13 -17.57
C LYS A 159 13.11 -8.11 -17.44
N TYR A 160 12.90 -6.87 -17.88
CA TYR A 160 13.92 -5.82 -17.80
C TYR A 160 14.35 -5.55 -16.36
N LEU A 161 13.39 -5.37 -15.45
CA LEU A 161 13.63 -5.10 -14.04
C LEU A 161 14.30 -6.29 -13.35
N SER A 162 13.92 -7.54 -13.70
CA SER A 162 14.58 -8.73 -13.17
C SER A 162 16.08 -8.75 -13.49
N ASP A 163 16.48 -8.37 -14.70
CA ASP A 163 17.88 -8.30 -15.09
C ASP A 163 18.58 -7.10 -14.44
N TYR A 164 17.93 -5.94 -14.43
CA TYR A 164 18.51 -4.72 -13.88
C TYR A 164 18.68 -4.76 -12.36
N PHE A 165 17.72 -5.31 -11.61
CA PHE A 165 17.88 -5.53 -10.17
C PHE A 165 19.02 -6.50 -9.85
N LYS A 166 19.30 -7.51 -10.71
CA LYS A 166 20.44 -8.42 -10.51
C LYS A 166 21.75 -7.68 -10.73
N GLU A 167 21.84 -6.89 -11.79
CA GLU A 167 23.00 -6.05 -12.06
C GLU A 167 23.30 -5.15 -10.85
N VAL A 168 22.28 -4.50 -10.31
CA VAL A 168 22.38 -3.69 -9.10
C VAL A 168 22.82 -4.52 -7.90
N GLU A 169 22.21 -5.67 -7.62
CA GLU A 169 22.53 -6.50 -6.45
C GLU A 169 23.98 -6.98 -6.44
N PHE A 170 24.52 -7.35 -7.61
CA PHE A 170 25.85 -7.95 -7.73
C PHE A 170 26.96 -6.95 -8.10
N SER A 171 26.63 -5.67 -8.20
CA SER A 171 27.62 -4.61 -8.42
C SER A 171 28.41 -4.28 -7.14
N ASP A 172 29.66 -3.82 -7.31
CA ASP A 172 30.45 -3.24 -6.22
C ASP A 172 29.99 -1.80 -5.97
N TRP A 173 29.43 -1.57 -4.78
CA TRP A 173 28.91 -0.28 -4.33
C TRP A 173 29.81 0.38 -3.29
N LYS A 174 30.95 -0.23 -2.96
CA LYS A 174 31.90 0.34 -2.01
C LYS A 174 32.34 1.73 -2.50
N THR A 175 32.07 2.75 -1.70
CA THR A 175 32.31 4.14 -2.09
C THR A 175 32.94 4.92 -0.94
N ASP A 176 33.82 5.87 -1.27
CA ASP A 176 34.36 6.79 -0.28
C ASP A 176 33.33 7.87 0.11
N LEU A 177 32.82 7.75 1.33
CA LEU A 177 31.81 8.63 1.91
C LEU A 177 32.40 9.89 2.57
N ARG A 178 33.71 10.09 2.56
CA ARG A 178 34.32 11.32 3.12
C ARG A 178 33.87 12.56 2.35
N ALA A 179 33.52 13.62 3.09
CA ALA A 179 33.20 14.94 2.56
C ALA A 179 33.95 16.03 3.35
N PRO A 180 34.18 17.24 2.78
CA PRO A 180 34.84 18.33 3.49
C PRO A 180 34.14 18.71 4.81
N PHE A 181 32.81 18.56 4.85
CA PHE A 181 31.99 18.72 6.04
C PHE A 181 31.03 17.53 6.14
N GLY A 182 31.14 16.74 7.20
CA GLY A 182 30.31 15.55 7.42
C GLY A 182 30.65 14.39 6.49
N VAL A 183 29.62 13.64 6.09
CA VAL A 183 29.73 12.48 5.20
C VAL A 183 28.79 12.63 4.01
N LYS A 184 29.17 12.06 2.86
CA LYS A 184 28.28 11.96 1.71
C LYS A 184 27.10 11.05 2.06
N ILE A 185 25.89 11.50 1.76
CA ILE A 185 24.67 10.72 1.97
C ILE A 185 24.59 9.61 0.92
N PRO A 186 24.60 8.32 1.32
CA PRO A 186 24.62 7.23 0.35
C PRO A 186 23.40 7.20 -0.58
N LEU A 187 22.21 7.61 -0.13
CA LEU A 187 21.04 7.72 -1.01
C LEU A 187 21.25 8.72 -2.16
N ASN A 188 21.91 9.85 -1.92
CA ASN A 188 22.19 10.80 -3.00
C ASN A 188 23.14 10.21 -4.04
N ILE A 189 24.12 9.42 -3.59
CA ILE A 189 25.03 8.68 -4.47
C ILE A 189 24.23 7.66 -5.27
N ALA A 190 23.42 6.84 -4.61
CA ALA A 190 22.55 5.85 -5.23
C ALA A 190 21.63 6.47 -6.28
N PHE A 191 20.93 7.55 -5.93
CA PHE A 191 20.01 8.26 -6.82
C PHE A 191 20.71 8.84 -8.04
N SER A 192 21.95 9.29 -7.92
CA SER A 192 22.74 9.76 -9.07
C SER A 192 23.22 8.63 -10.00
N LYS A 193 23.30 7.39 -9.49
CA LYS A 193 23.81 6.23 -10.23
C LYS A 193 22.73 5.50 -11.02
N ILE A 194 21.48 5.55 -10.56
CA ILE A 194 20.34 4.99 -11.29
C ILE A 194 19.86 6.00 -12.35
N PRO A 195 19.76 5.63 -13.64
CA PRO A 195 19.27 6.51 -14.70
C PRO A 195 17.85 7.00 -14.44
N ASP A 196 17.55 8.26 -14.81
CA ASP A 196 16.18 8.81 -14.73
C ASP A 196 15.24 8.22 -15.79
N ASN A 197 15.78 7.79 -16.92
CA ASN A 197 15.05 7.36 -18.11
C ASN A 197 15.09 5.83 -18.29
N LEU A 198 14.66 5.08 -17.28
CA LEU A 198 14.49 3.62 -17.40
C LEU A 198 13.47 3.31 -18.53
N PRO A 199 13.76 2.38 -19.45
CA PRO A 199 12.93 2.05 -20.61
C PRO A 199 11.71 1.18 -20.24
N LEU A 200 10.90 1.66 -19.30
CA LEU A 200 9.73 0.97 -18.78
C LEU A 200 8.47 1.33 -19.57
N GLN A 201 7.57 0.37 -19.71
CA GLN A 201 6.33 0.49 -20.49
C GLN A 201 5.09 0.65 -19.62
N TYR A 202 5.10 0.06 -18.42
CA TYR A 202 3.99 0.12 -17.46
C TYR A 202 4.38 0.82 -16.17
N PHE A 203 5.52 0.44 -15.57
CA PHE A 203 5.93 1.00 -14.29
C PHE A 203 6.51 2.40 -14.47
N SER A 204 6.20 3.28 -13.52
CA SER A 204 6.79 4.62 -13.49
C SER A 204 8.31 4.54 -13.21
N PRO A 205 9.16 5.11 -14.08
CA PRO A 205 10.61 5.17 -13.86
C PRO A 205 10.99 5.83 -12.54
N TRP A 206 10.20 6.80 -12.08
CA TRP A 206 10.45 7.51 -10.82
C TRP A 206 10.30 6.57 -9.61
N TYR A 207 9.21 5.81 -9.52
CA TYR A 207 8.99 4.89 -8.40
C TYR A 207 9.97 3.72 -8.42
N VAL A 208 10.30 3.19 -9.60
CA VAL A 208 11.34 2.15 -9.74
C VAL A 208 12.70 2.68 -9.32
N LYS A 209 13.10 3.86 -9.80
CA LYS A 209 14.35 4.51 -9.40
C LYS A 209 14.40 4.75 -7.89
N PHE A 210 13.30 5.16 -7.28
CA PHE A 210 13.24 5.40 -5.84
C PHE A 210 13.52 4.12 -5.04
N VAL A 211 12.84 3.02 -5.38
CA VAL A 211 13.06 1.70 -4.77
C VAL A 211 14.51 1.21 -4.98
N LEU A 212 15.03 1.30 -6.20
CA LEU A 212 16.40 0.90 -6.52
C LEU A 212 17.43 1.74 -5.77
N SER A 213 17.21 3.04 -5.65
CA SER A 213 18.12 3.94 -4.93
C SER A 213 18.19 3.59 -3.45
N SER A 214 17.06 3.26 -2.83
CA SER A 214 17.02 2.74 -1.45
C SER A 214 17.76 1.42 -1.29
N ARG A 215 17.63 0.50 -2.26
CA ARG A 215 18.39 -0.76 -2.26
C ARG A 215 19.89 -0.52 -2.35
N VAL A 216 20.32 0.36 -3.26
CA VAL A 216 21.73 0.72 -3.44
C VAL A 216 22.27 1.44 -2.21
N GLU A 217 21.50 2.33 -1.58
CA GLU A 217 21.89 2.95 -0.30
C GLU A 217 22.25 1.89 0.75
N ARG A 218 21.41 0.85 0.89
CA ARG A 218 21.68 -0.26 1.81
C ARG A 218 22.96 -1.01 1.45
N LEU A 219 23.21 -1.26 0.17
CA LEU A 219 24.43 -1.94 -0.30
C LEU A 219 25.68 -1.08 -0.04
N ILE A 220 25.64 0.22 -0.34
CA ILE A 220 26.73 1.17 -0.03
C ILE A 220 27.03 1.14 1.47
N ALA A 221 25.99 1.21 2.31
CA ALA A 221 26.15 1.23 3.75
C ALA A 221 26.78 -0.06 4.28
N GLN A 222 26.33 -1.23 3.81
CA GLN A 222 26.89 -2.53 4.19
C GLN A 222 28.35 -2.69 3.75
N GLN A 223 28.67 -2.30 2.51
CA GLN A 223 30.01 -2.48 1.94
C GLN A 223 31.02 -1.44 2.43
N SER A 224 30.56 -0.29 2.94
CA SER A 224 31.40 0.82 3.39
C SER A 224 31.47 0.97 4.92
N GLN A 225 30.80 0.09 5.69
CA GLN A 225 30.67 0.19 7.15
C GLN A 225 32.01 0.21 7.90
N GLN A 226 33.05 -0.41 7.33
CA GLN A 226 34.37 -0.50 7.95
C GLN A 226 35.17 0.82 7.91
N ASN A 227 34.72 1.83 7.16
CA ASN A 227 35.36 3.14 7.13
C ASN A 227 34.95 3.95 8.38
N ILE A 228 35.77 3.89 9.44
CA ILE A 228 35.50 4.55 10.72
C ILE A 228 35.42 6.07 10.56
N GLU A 229 36.20 6.66 9.66
CA GLU A 229 36.25 8.12 9.43
C GLU A 229 35.04 8.64 8.64
N ALA A 230 34.31 7.76 7.95
CA ALA A 230 33.14 8.12 7.17
C ALA A 230 32.07 7.03 7.24
N ARG A 231 31.55 6.81 8.45
CA ARG A 231 30.46 5.85 8.67
C ARG A 231 29.22 6.28 7.88
N PRO A 232 28.56 5.34 7.17
CA PRO A 232 27.37 5.65 6.40
C PRO A 232 26.24 6.12 7.32
N ILE A 233 25.55 7.19 6.89
CA ILE A 233 24.32 7.67 7.51
C ILE A 233 23.18 7.33 6.56
N MET A 234 22.28 6.43 6.99
CA MET A 234 21.11 6.02 6.24
C MET A 234 20.05 7.13 6.23
N SER A 235 19.27 7.21 5.16
CA SER A 235 18.21 8.22 4.97
C SER A 235 16.96 7.97 5.81
N GLY A 236 16.92 6.88 6.58
CA GLY A 236 15.88 6.57 7.56
C GLY A 236 14.97 5.41 7.18
N GLU A 237 13.92 5.21 7.98
CA GLU A 237 13.09 4.00 7.97
C GLU A 237 12.36 3.73 6.65
N LEU A 238 11.92 4.77 5.94
CA LEU A 238 11.27 4.61 4.64
C LEU A 238 12.24 3.97 3.64
N SER A 239 13.49 4.45 3.59
CA SER A 239 14.48 3.90 2.66
C SER A 239 14.84 2.46 3.01
N GLU A 240 14.99 2.14 4.30
CA GLU A 240 15.22 0.76 4.74
C GLU A 240 14.06 -0.17 4.37
N SER A 241 12.82 0.31 4.53
CA SER A 241 11.61 -0.45 4.20
C SER A 241 11.49 -0.67 2.68
N LEU A 242 11.75 0.36 1.87
CA LEU A 242 11.80 0.27 0.40
C LEU A 242 12.86 -0.71 -0.08
N ALA A 243 14.06 -0.68 0.51
CA ALA A 243 15.13 -1.61 0.18
C ALA A 243 14.75 -3.07 0.47
N ALA A 244 13.83 -3.32 1.41
CA ALA A 244 13.35 -4.63 1.79
C ALA A 244 12.09 -5.10 1.03
N MET A 245 11.44 -4.23 0.25
CA MET A 245 10.23 -4.61 -0.51
C MET A 245 10.51 -5.67 -1.59
N ASN A 246 11.66 -5.58 -2.24
CA ASN A 246 11.98 -6.45 -3.37
C ASN A 246 13.09 -7.42 -3.00
N ASP A 247 12.96 -8.67 -3.44
CA ASP A 247 13.99 -9.68 -3.28
C ASP A 247 13.95 -10.71 -4.41
N PHE A 248 14.93 -11.59 -4.49
CA PHE A 248 14.98 -12.66 -5.46
C PHE A 248 14.55 -13.99 -4.85
N THR A 249 13.75 -14.76 -5.60
CA THR A 249 13.54 -16.17 -5.27
C THR A 249 14.85 -16.95 -5.39
N LYS A 250 14.91 -18.13 -4.77
CA LYS A 250 16.01 -19.10 -5.00
C LYS A 250 16.22 -19.45 -6.49
N LYS A 251 15.21 -19.24 -7.34
CA LYS A 251 15.26 -19.45 -8.79
C LYS A 251 15.65 -18.19 -9.58
N GLY A 252 16.04 -17.11 -8.91
CA GLY A 252 16.47 -15.85 -9.53
C GLY A 252 15.35 -14.99 -10.12
N VAL A 253 14.10 -15.24 -9.75
CA VAL A 253 12.93 -14.42 -10.15
C VAL A 253 12.74 -13.27 -9.16
N LEU A 254 12.57 -12.04 -9.65
CA LEU A 254 12.30 -10.85 -8.84
C LEU A 254 10.91 -10.93 -8.19
N ARG A 255 10.83 -10.73 -6.88
CA ARG A 255 9.58 -10.56 -6.11
C ARG A 255 9.32 -9.08 -5.82
N GLY A 256 8.06 -8.75 -5.56
CA GLY A 256 7.62 -7.40 -5.18
C GLY A 256 7.36 -6.45 -6.36
N LEU A 257 7.09 -6.96 -7.57
CA LEU A 257 6.60 -6.10 -8.66
C LEU A 257 5.21 -5.56 -8.34
N GLY A 258 4.33 -6.39 -7.76
CA GLY A 258 3.07 -5.93 -7.18
C GLY A 258 3.28 -4.83 -6.13
N ASP A 259 4.31 -4.92 -5.29
CA ASP A 259 4.62 -3.90 -4.27
C ASP A 259 4.99 -2.55 -4.89
N ILE A 260 5.73 -2.55 -6.00
CA ILE A 260 6.04 -1.32 -6.76
C ILE A 260 4.76 -0.75 -7.40
N ASP A 261 3.87 -1.61 -7.94
CA ASP A 261 2.57 -1.18 -8.47
C ASP A 261 1.70 -0.54 -7.38
N MET A 262 1.67 -1.17 -6.20
CA MET A 262 0.96 -0.65 -5.03
C MET A 262 1.51 0.70 -4.60
N LEU A 263 2.84 0.85 -4.56
CA LEU A 263 3.48 2.13 -4.23
C LEU A 263 3.12 3.22 -5.24
N GLN A 264 3.19 2.95 -6.55
CA GLN A 264 2.91 3.98 -7.57
C GLN A 264 1.43 4.39 -7.61
N LEU A 265 0.51 3.45 -7.33
CA LEU A 265 -0.92 3.72 -7.35
C LEU A 265 -1.43 4.33 -6.04
N CYS A 266 -0.88 3.89 -4.91
CA CYS A 266 -1.40 4.19 -3.58
C CYS A 266 -0.56 5.22 -2.81
N ASP A 267 0.30 5.98 -3.49
CA ASP A 267 1.04 7.09 -2.91
C ASP A 267 0.09 8.25 -2.57
N ILE A 268 -0.45 8.21 -1.35
CA ILE A 268 -1.45 9.16 -0.86
C ILE A 268 -0.94 10.60 -0.88
N ASN A 269 0.34 10.84 -0.58
CA ASN A 269 0.93 12.17 -0.70
C ASN A 269 0.85 12.70 -2.14
N SER A 270 1.19 11.88 -3.13
CA SER A 270 1.07 12.25 -4.55
C SER A 270 -0.39 12.52 -4.95
N GLN A 271 -1.32 11.69 -4.47
CA GLN A 271 -2.76 11.89 -4.69
C GLN A 271 -3.28 13.20 -4.07
N TYR A 272 -2.76 13.57 -2.89
CA TYR A 272 -3.07 14.84 -2.23
C TYR A 272 -2.59 16.04 -3.06
N GLN A 273 -1.32 16.04 -3.45
CA GLN A 273 -0.71 17.13 -4.23
C GLN A 273 -1.40 17.32 -5.60
N SER A 274 -1.80 16.21 -6.22
CA SER A 274 -2.52 16.23 -7.52
C SER A 274 -4.03 16.49 -7.40
N LYS A 275 -4.56 16.59 -6.18
CA LYS A 275 -6.00 16.76 -5.90
C LYS A 275 -6.85 15.69 -6.60
N ALA A 276 -6.45 14.42 -6.44
CA ALA A 276 -7.14 13.29 -7.03
C ALA A 276 -8.63 13.27 -6.64
N SER A 277 -9.50 12.95 -7.60
CA SER A 277 -10.96 12.89 -7.39
C SER A 277 -11.44 11.66 -6.64
N GLN A 278 -10.54 10.71 -6.41
CA GLN A 278 -10.77 9.44 -5.71
C GLN A 278 -9.50 9.08 -4.94
N VAL A 279 -9.66 8.26 -3.91
CA VAL A 279 -8.57 7.80 -3.05
C VAL A 279 -8.23 6.36 -3.42
N LEU A 280 -7.03 6.12 -3.92
CA LEU A 280 -6.47 4.79 -4.11
C LEU A 280 -5.71 4.41 -2.83
N LEU A 281 -6.28 3.50 -2.05
CA LEU A 281 -5.72 3.07 -0.76
C LEU A 281 -5.28 1.61 -0.85
N GLY A 282 -3.98 1.37 -0.64
CA GLY A 282 -3.43 0.03 -0.73
C GLY A 282 -3.87 -0.87 0.42
N GLN A 283 -4.19 -2.13 0.11
CA GLN A 283 -4.59 -3.15 1.08
C GLN A 283 -3.67 -4.35 0.96
N THR A 284 -2.90 -4.63 2.01
CA THR A 284 -1.89 -5.69 2.01
C THR A 284 -1.78 -6.33 3.39
N PHE A 285 -1.44 -7.62 3.42
CA PHE A 285 -1.00 -8.34 4.63
C PHE A 285 0.53 -8.41 4.74
N ASP A 286 1.27 -7.85 3.77
CA ASP A 286 2.71 -7.69 3.86
C ASP A 286 3.06 -6.49 4.75
N LYS A 287 3.79 -6.76 5.84
CA LYS A 287 4.16 -5.73 6.82
C LYS A 287 5.16 -4.71 6.26
N GLY A 288 6.05 -5.13 5.36
CA GLY A 288 7.03 -4.26 4.72
C GLY A 288 6.33 -3.28 3.79
N LEU A 289 5.47 -3.77 2.90
CA LEU A 289 4.67 -2.91 2.02
C LEU A 289 3.73 -2.00 2.82
N SER A 290 3.04 -2.53 3.83
CA SER A 290 2.16 -1.73 4.70
C SER A 290 2.92 -0.56 5.35
N LYS A 291 4.13 -0.81 5.87
CA LYS A 291 4.99 0.25 6.44
C LYS A 291 5.39 1.29 5.39
N VAL A 292 5.77 0.87 4.19
CA VAL A 292 6.11 1.81 3.10
C VAL A 292 4.92 2.67 2.72
N LEU A 293 3.73 2.08 2.51
CA LEU A 293 2.52 2.82 2.18
C LEU A 293 2.12 3.79 3.30
N HIS A 294 2.30 3.40 4.57
CA HIS A 294 2.07 4.27 5.72
C HIS A 294 3.01 5.49 5.72
N HIS A 295 4.30 5.31 5.42
CA HIS A 295 5.21 6.47 5.27
C HIS A 295 4.81 7.40 4.11
N ARG A 296 4.08 6.88 3.11
CA ARG A 296 3.55 7.66 1.98
C ARG A 296 2.17 8.28 2.23
N THR A 297 1.59 8.09 3.41
CA THR A 297 0.36 8.80 3.82
C THR A 297 0.63 10.12 4.51
N VAL A 298 1.90 10.47 4.77
CA VAL A 298 2.28 11.80 5.28
C VAL A 298 2.23 12.81 4.13
N PHE A 299 1.32 13.77 4.24
CA PHE A 299 1.20 14.92 3.35
C PHE A 299 1.59 16.20 4.07
N PHE A 300 2.05 17.18 3.31
CA PHE A 300 2.47 18.47 3.82
C PHE A 300 2.05 19.59 2.87
N GLU A 301 1.89 20.78 3.43
CA GLU A 301 1.77 22.03 2.69
C GLU A 301 3.06 22.79 2.86
N SER A 302 3.60 23.32 1.77
CA SER A 302 4.82 24.13 1.79
C SER A 302 4.60 25.41 1.02
N SER A 303 5.31 26.46 1.43
CA SER A 303 5.39 27.72 0.71
C SER A 303 6.86 28.09 0.54
N TYR A 304 7.20 28.74 -0.57
CA TYR A 304 8.54 29.26 -0.80
C TYR A 304 8.46 30.75 -1.12
N ILE A 305 9.53 31.46 -0.78
CA ILE A 305 9.69 32.89 -1.03
C ILE A 305 10.90 33.08 -1.93
N GLU A 306 10.68 33.65 -3.09
CA GLU A 306 11.72 34.07 -4.02
C GLU A 306 11.89 35.59 -3.92
N TYR A 307 13.03 36.01 -3.37
CA TYR A 307 13.35 37.42 -3.17
C TYR A 307 13.74 38.11 -4.48
N GLY A 308 13.37 39.39 -4.61
CA GLY A 308 13.72 40.22 -5.76
C GLY A 308 12.78 40.06 -6.96
N THR A 309 11.63 39.41 -6.77
CA THR A 309 10.60 39.27 -7.81
C THR A 309 9.41 40.18 -7.50
N ALA A 310 8.61 40.50 -8.52
CA ALA A 310 7.36 41.24 -8.33
C ALA A 310 6.32 40.46 -7.48
N GLN A 311 6.57 39.18 -7.19
CA GLN A 311 5.69 38.32 -6.40
C GLN A 311 6.11 38.18 -4.94
N THR A 312 7.26 38.75 -4.54
CA THR A 312 7.82 38.54 -3.20
C THR A 312 6.83 38.88 -2.08
N GLU A 313 6.10 40.01 -2.16
CA GLU A 313 5.11 40.39 -1.15
C GLU A 313 3.94 39.39 -1.05
N ALA A 314 3.43 38.94 -2.19
CA ALA A 314 2.35 37.95 -2.24
C ALA A 314 2.79 36.58 -1.69
N GLN A 315 4.04 36.17 -1.97
CA GLN A 315 4.62 34.93 -1.44
C GLN A 315 4.81 35.01 0.08
N ILE A 316 5.28 36.15 0.61
CA ILE A 316 5.39 36.39 2.05
C ILE A 316 4.00 36.28 2.70
N GLU A 317 2.99 36.93 2.13
CA GLU A 317 1.62 36.87 2.66
C GLU A 317 1.08 35.44 2.67
N ALA A 318 1.28 34.68 1.58
CA ALA A 318 0.89 33.27 1.50
C ALA A 318 1.60 32.41 2.54
N SER A 319 2.91 32.61 2.76
CA SER A 319 3.68 31.90 3.80
C SER A 319 3.17 32.22 5.20
N VAL A 320 2.89 33.50 5.51
CA VAL A 320 2.34 33.89 6.81
C VAL A 320 0.95 33.29 7.03
N ARG A 321 0.09 33.31 6.01
CA ARG A 321 -1.23 32.66 6.09
C ARG A 321 -1.12 31.16 6.34
N LEU A 322 -0.20 30.47 5.67
CA LEU A 322 0.04 29.04 5.89
C LEU A 322 0.49 28.77 7.33
N MET A 323 1.40 29.58 7.88
CA MET A 323 1.89 29.42 9.26
C MET A 323 0.87 29.76 10.35
N THR A 324 -0.10 30.64 10.05
CA THR A 324 -1.08 31.14 11.02
C THR A 324 -2.45 30.47 10.92
N SER A 325 -2.66 29.64 9.90
CA SER A 325 -3.89 28.87 9.70
C SER A 325 -3.69 27.39 10.03
N ASN A 326 -4.79 26.64 10.16
CA ASN A 326 -4.74 25.18 10.09
C ASN A 326 -5.03 24.75 8.63
N PRO A 327 -4.01 24.47 7.81
CA PRO A 327 -4.21 24.06 6.42
C PRO A 327 -4.93 22.71 6.28
N PHE A 328 -4.98 21.90 7.35
CA PHE A 328 -5.55 20.55 7.35
C PHE A 328 -6.89 20.45 8.08
N LYS A 329 -7.54 21.57 8.38
CA LYS A 329 -8.80 21.61 9.14
C LYS A 329 -9.88 20.65 8.59
N ALA A 330 -9.98 20.50 7.27
CA ALA A 330 -10.96 19.60 6.64
C ALA A 330 -10.59 18.12 6.82
N GLN A 331 -9.30 17.80 6.73
CA GLN A 331 -8.74 16.47 6.96
C GLN A 331 -8.91 16.06 8.42
N ASP A 332 -8.63 16.97 9.36
CA ASP A 332 -8.80 16.77 10.80
C ASP A 332 -10.25 16.46 11.15
N ALA A 333 -11.20 17.27 10.64
CA ALA A 333 -12.63 17.03 10.87
C ALA A 333 -13.11 15.67 10.32
N ARG A 334 -12.55 15.22 9.18
CA ARG A 334 -12.83 13.88 8.64
C ARG A 334 -12.19 12.78 9.50
N ALA A 335 -10.98 13.00 10.02
CA ALA A 335 -10.32 12.06 10.92
C ALA A 335 -11.08 11.88 12.24
N GLU A 336 -11.56 12.98 12.84
CA GLU A 336 -12.38 12.95 14.05
C GLU A 336 -13.66 12.13 13.84
N LYS A 337 -14.39 12.42 12.75
CA LYS A 337 -15.59 11.66 12.38
C LYS A 337 -15.29 10.16 12.18
N PHE A 338 -14.19 9.84 11.52
CA PHE A 338 -13.76 8.46 11.33
C PHE A 338 -13.45 7.76 12.65
N SER A 339 -12.80 8.46 13.58
CA SER A 339 -12.44 7.93 14.89
C SER A 339 -13.68 7.45 15.65
N GLU A 340 -14.80 8.18 15.60
CA GLU A 340 -16.07 7.75 16.20
C GLU A 340 -16.57 6.44 15.60
N TYR A 341 -16.51 6.29 14.27
CA TYR A 341 -16.90 5.07 13.58
C TYR A 341 -16.02 3.88 13.96
N LEU A 342 -14.71 4.07 13.95
CA LEU A 342 -13.76 3.01 14.29
C LEU A 342 -13.89 2.59 15.75
N SER A 343 -14.04 3.54 16.68
CA SER A 343 -14.26 3.23 18.11
C SER A 343 -15.54 2.43 18.33
N SER A 344 -16.65 2.83 17.71
CA SER A 344 -17.92 2.08 17.78
C SER A 344 -17.76 0.65 17.26
N PHE A 345 -17.13 0.49 16.10
CA PHE A 345 -16.90 -0.83 15.51
C PHE A 345 -15.95 -1.70 16.36
N CYS A 346 -14.90 -1.10 16.92
CA CYS A 346 -13.92 -1.79 17.76
C CYS A 346 -14.58 -2.43 18.98
N GLU A 347 -15.51 -1.73 19.65
CA GLU A 347 -16.27 -2.29 20.77
C GLU A 347 -17.17 -3.46 20.35
N THR A 348 -17.83 -3.36 19.18
CA THR A 348 -18.62 -4.47 18.61
C THR A 348 -17.74 -5.68 18.27
N LEU A 349 -16.60 -5.46 17.63
CA LEU A 349 -15.64 -6.50 17.28
C LEU A 349 -15.10 -7.20 18.54
N LYS A 350 -14.68 -6.43 19.53
CA LYS A 350 -14.17 -6.91 20.82
C LYS A 350 -15.22 -7.75 21.55
N THR A 351 -16.45 -7.25 21.66
CA THR A 351 -17.56 -7.96 22.30
C THR A 351 -17.84 -9.28 21.60
N THR A 352 -17.90 -9.28 20.26
CA THR A 352 -18.10 -10.48 19.45
C THR A 352 -17.00 -11.51 19.69
N CYS A 353 -15.74 -11.10 19.72
CA CYS A 353 -14.61 -11.97 20.00
C CYS A 353 -14.68 -12.59 21.40
N ILE A 354 -14.97 -11.78 22.44
CA ILE A 354 -15.07 -12.26 23.82
C ILE A 354 -16.20 -13.28 23.96
N GLU A 355 -17.38 -12.99 23.41
CA GLU A 355 -18.52 -13.90 23.50
C GLU A 355 -18.31 -15.20 22.73
N ALA A 356 -17.69 -15.14 21.55
CA ALA A 356 -17.35 -16.32 20.77
C ALA A 356 -16.40 -17.25 21.56
N GLN A 357 -15.39 -16.68 22.22
CA GLN A 357 -14.41 -17.43 23.00
C GLN A 357 -14.97 -17.98 24.33
N LYS A 358 -16.00 -17.34 24.91
CA LYS A 358 -16.72 -17.88 26.08
C LYS A 358 -17.57 -19.11 25.73
N LYS A 359 -18.14 -19.17 24.53
CA LYS A 359 -18.99 -20.28 24.05
C LYS A 359 -18.16 -21.52 23.64
N ALA A 360 -16.88 -21.32 23.31
CA ALA A 360 -15.96 -22.38 22.93
C ALA A 360 -15.32 -23.13 24.12
N ARG A 361 -15.42 -22.56 25.33
CA ARG A 361 -15.06 -23.18 26.60
C ARG A 361 -16.29 -23.83 27.21
#